data_AF-A0A355TBS3-F1
#
_entry.id   AF-A0A355TBS3-F1
#
_cell.length_a   1.000
_cell.length_b   1.000
_cell.length_c   1.000
_cell.angle_alpha   90.00
_cell.angle_beta   90.00
_cell.angle_gamma   90.00
#
_symmetry.space_group_name_H-M   'P 1'
#
loop_
_entity.id
_entity.type
_entity.pdbx_description
1 polymer ?
#
loop_
_entity_poly.entity_id
_entity_poly.type
_entity_poly.pdbx_seq_one_letter_code
_entity_poly.pdbx_strand_id
1 'polypeptide(L)'
;GPSSSGLISLIRDALPPERRHEAMHFKLRMTPNYAVNPFDTQMGCRYPLPEERSYLTELLALLCTSPGQVAPYDGMTQLVGLCVDEMYRWRDDVGANTEARPYLPNIEPEVDDALKKYNIHLPVDPYWWDVVDALYDQDAFHECMLSQRHAVPTLVDAVTASRRPQIRALLEETSIGSSAENIIHAFERLVASAVREFPILASVTRFDIGTTRIAAVDLQDVAPQGDDIADRQTAIMYMLARHVLVHAWWLGPDSLRMIPEKYRPYHEARLIDIRESPKRLCFDEFHRTSKTAAVRSQVIRDVREGRKWGVQIVLASQLLDDFSSDMIDLATGVWICGTAVSERAISDTADRFGLSDTARWVMRYRLTGPRPSGAPVLLLLSTNEGRYEQHLVNTLGPIELWALSTSTEDVDVRTKLYVALGASYARRILARFFPNGSARQEIRRRVVQRTEQGEIESGATNVVISELAEELITYARNHQDEG
;
A
#
# COMPACT_ATOMS: atom_id res chain seq x y z
N GLY A 1 -0.33 7.95 3.58
CA GLY A 1 -0.57 9.30 4.10
C GLY A 1 -0.90 10.26 2.97
N PRO A 2 -1.64 11.35 3.23
CA PRO A 2 -1.98 12.39 2.25
C PRO A 2 -0.76 13.05 1.60
N SER A 3 0.39 13.04 2.28
CA SER A 3 1.69 13.53 1.80
C SER A 3 2.06 12.97 0.42
N SER A 4 1.75 11.69 0.18
CA SER A 4 2.07 11.01 -1.08
C SER A 4 1.23 11.49 -2.28
N SER A 5 0.05 12.06 -2.03
CA SER A 5 -0.88 12.47 -3.10
C SER A 5 -0.31 13.56 -4.02
N GLY A 6 0.50 14.47 -3.48
CA GLY A 6 1.11 15.56 -4.24
C GLY A 6 2.08 15.06 -5.30
N LEU A 7 2.95 14.11 -4.93
CA LEU A 7 3.90 13.47 -5.86
C LEU A 7 3.17 12.67 -6.93
N ILE A 8 2.18 11.86 -6.54
CA ILE A 8 1.41 11.06 -7.49
C ILE A 8 0.64 11.95 -8.48
N SER A 9 0.01 13.02 -8.01
CA SER A 9 -0.68 13.99 -8.88
C SER A 9 0.29 14.64 -9.85
N LEU A 10 1.48 15.05 -9.39
CA LEU A 10 2.53 15.59 -10.27
C LEU A 10 2.88 14.63 -11.40
N ILE A 11 3.13 13.37 -11.08
CA ILE A 11 3.50 12.37 -12.08
C ILE A 11 2.33 12.10 -13.01
N ARG A 12 1.12 11.91 -12.46
CA ARG A 12 -0.10 11.66 -13.24
C ARG A 12 -0.40 12.79 -14.21
N ASP A 13 -0.24 14.04 -13.81
CA ASP A 13 -0.49 15.21 -14.67
C ASP A 13 0.57 15.38 -15.75
N ALA A 14 1.79 14.90 -15.50
CA ALA A 14 2.89 14.89 -16.47
C ALA A 14 2.74 13.75 -17.51
N LEU A 15 1.95 12.72 -17.21
CA LEU A 15 1.66 11.64 -18.15
C LEU A 15 0.60 12.05 -19.18
N PRO A 16 0.72 11.56 -20.42
CA PRO A 16 -0.35 11.64 -21.42
C PRO A 16 -1.69 11.08 -20.88
N PRO A 17 -2.85 11.61 -21.31
CA PRO A 17 -4.17 11.21 -20.81
C PRO A 17 -4.39 9.69 -20.74
N GLU A 18 -3.94 8.96 -21.75
CA GLU A 18 -4.06 7.52 -21.89
C GLU A 18 -3.18 6.74 -20.89
N ARG A 19 -2.10 7.34 -20.39
CA ARG A 19 -1.16 6.73 -19.43
C ARG A 19 -1.39 7.15 -17.98
N ARG A 20 -2.34 8.06 -17.72
CA ARG A 20 -2.60 8.57 -16.36
C ARG A 20 -2.98 7.49 -15.35
N HIS A 21 -3.52 6.37 -15.82
CA HIS A 21 -3.86 5.22 -14.98
C HIS A 21 -2.60 4.53 -14.38
N GLU A 22 -1.41 4.78 -14.93
CA GLU A 22 -0.16 4.22 -14.41
C GLU A 22 0.29 4.87 -13.08
N ALA A 23 -0.27 6.03 -12.68
CA ALA A 23 0.09 6.76 -11.47
C ALA A 23 -1.13 7.08 -10.61
N MET A 24 -1.40 6.26 -9.58
CA MET A 24 -2.63 6.32 -8.79
C MET A 24 -2.40 6.48 -7.29
N HIS A 25 -3.24 7.30 -6.66
CA HIS A 25 -3.29 7.46 -5.21
C HIS A 25 -4.65 6.94 -4.73
N PHE A 26 -4.61 5.97 -3.83
CA PHE A 26 -5.79 5.29 -3.30
C PHE A 26 -5.93 5.62 -1.82
N LYS A 27 -7.08 6.16 -1.43
CA LYS A 27 -7.42 6.32 -0.02
C LYS A 27 -8.23 5.12 0.43
N LEU A 28 -7.60 4.21 1.17
CA LEU A 28 -8.25 2.98 1.59
C LEU A 28 -9.31 3.29 2.65
N ARG A 29 -10.50 2.68 2.53
CA ARG A 29 -11.59 2.81 3.51
C ARG A 29 -12.11 1.43 3.88
N MET A 30 -12.62 1.29 5.10
CA MET A 30 -13.21 0.04 5.59
C MET A 30 -14.62 -0.16 4.99
N THR A 31 -14.71 -0.29 3.67
CA THR A 31 -15.97 -0.51 2.95
C THR A 31 -15.84 -1.63 1.92
N PRO A 32 -16.95 -2.29 1.53
CA PRO A 32 -16.91 -3.37 0.55
C PRO A 32 -16.35 -2.95 -0.82
N ASN A 33 -16.41 -1.67 -1.19
CA ASN A 33 -15.86 -1.19 -2.46
C ASN A 33 -14.33 -1.28 -2.52
N TYR A 34 -13.67 -1.30 -1.35
CA TYR A 34 -12.23 -1.49 -1.23
C TYR A 34 -11.86 -2.94 -0.94
N ALA A 35 -12.81 -3.88 -1.06
CA ALA A 35 -12.55 -5.27 -0.72
C ALA A 35 -11.45 -5.87 -1.60
N VAL A 36 -10.51 -6.54 -0.95
CA VAL A 36 -9.43 -7.31 -1.54
C VAL A 36 -9.47 -8.67 -0.86
N ASN A 37 -9.71 -9.70 -1.64
CA ASN A 37 -9.66 -11.06 -1.19
C ASN A 37 -8.18 -11.50 -1.08
N PRO A 38 -7.63 -11.71 0.12
CA PRO A 38 -6.22 -12.11 0.25
C PRO A 38 -5.97 -13.54 -0.29
N PHE A 39 -7.04 -14.30 -0.55
CA PHE A 39 -7.03 -15.66 -1.11
C PHE A 39 -7.06 -15.69 -2.64
N ASP A 40 -6.95 -14.54 -3.30
CA ASP A 40 -6.76 -14.52 -4.74
C ASP A 40 -5.43 -15.20 -5.11
N THR A 41 -5.48 -15.98 -6.18
CA THR A 41 -4.34 -16.74 -6.71
C THR A 41 -3.87 -16.16 -8.03
N GLN A 42 -2.70 -16.61 -8.49
CA GLN A 42 -2.24 -16.33 -9.85
C GLN A 42 -3.23 -16.87 -10.89
N MET A 43 -3.36 -16.18 -12.03
CA MET A 43 -4.30 -16.56 -13.09
C MET A 43 -4.22 -18.06 -13.44
N GLY A 44 -5.36 -18.73 -13.44
CA GLY A 44 -5.47 -20.16 -13.71
C GLY A 44 -5.03 -21.08 -12.57
N CYS A 45 -4.33 -20.58 -11.55
CA CYS A 45 -3.89 -21.38 -10.41
C CYS A 45 -5.06 -21.63 -9.45
N ARG A 46 -5.44 -22.89 -9.29
CA ARG A 46 -6.43 -23.34 -8.29
C ARG A 46 -5.90 -23.29 -6.85
N TYR A 47 -4.58 -23.23 -6.69
CA TYR A 47 -3.88 -23.22 -5.41
C TYR A 47 -2.92 -22.02 -5.33
N PRO A 48 -2.67 -21.48 -4.13
CA PRO A 48 -1.69 -20.42 -3.93
C PRO A 48 -0.28 -20.97 -4.13
N LEU A 49 0.62 -20.12 -4.61
CA LEU A 49 2.05 -20.42 -4.63
C LEU A 49 2.61 -20.45 -3.19
N PRO A 50 3.78 -21.08 -2.93
CA PRO A 50 4.30 -21.26 -1.58
C PRO A 50 4.42 -19.96 -0.76
N GLU A 51 4.86 -18.87 -1.39
CA GLU A 51 4.98 -17.56 -0.74
C GLU A 51 3.61 -16.94 -0.42
N GLU A 52 2.64 -17.10 -1.32
CA GLU A 52 1.24 -16.66 -1.12
C GLU A 52 0.58 -17.45 0.01
N ARG A 53 0.81 -18.77 0.06
CA ARG A 53 0.37 -19.63 1.15
C ARG A 53 0.98 -19.21 2.48
N SER A 54 2.28 -18.87 2.49
CA SER A 54 2.96 -18.37 3.70
C SER A 54 2.32 -17.07 4.18
N TYR A 55 2.08 -16.12 3.26
CA TYR A 55 1.38 -14.87 3.56
C TYR A 55 -0.01 -15.12 4.15
N LEU A 56 -0.81 -16.00 3.54
CA LEU A 56 -2.14 -16.36 4.02
C LEU A 56 -2.12 -16.94 5.43
N THR A 57 -1.16 -17.82 5.72
CA THR A 57 -0.98 -18.42 7.04
C THR A 57 -0.68 -17.35 8.09
N GLU A 58 0.17 -16.39 7.77
CA GLU A 58 0.53 -15.31 8.69
C GLU A 58 -0.61 -14.30 8.89
N LEU A 59 -1.32 -13.95 7.81
CA LEU A 59 -2.47 -13.06 7.89
C LEU A 59 -3.58 -13.69 8.75
N LEU A 60 -3.90 -14.97 8.52
CA LEU A 60 -4.89 -15.67 9.33
C LEU A 60 -4.43 -15.86 10.78
N ALA A 61 -3.15 -16.15 11.03
CA ALA A 61 -2.62 -16.20 12.39
C ALA A 61 -2.76 -14.84 13.11
N LEU A 62 -2.51 -13.72 12.41
CA LEU A 62 -2.72 -12.37 12.93
C LEU A 62 -4.21 -12.10 13.22
N LEU A 63 -5.11 -12.52 12.32
CA LEU A 63 -6.56 -12.43 12.52
C LEU A 63 -7.02 -13.28 13.72
N CYS A 64 -6.37 -14.42 13.97
CA CYS A 64 -6.62 -15.29 15.10
C CYS A 64 -5.80 -14.95 16.36
N THR A 65 -5.12 -13.81 16.38
CA THR A 65 -4.45 -13.29 17.58
C THR A 65 -5.35 -12.26 18.25
N SER A 66 -5.72 -12.52 19.51
CA SER A 66 -6.54 -11.59 20.30
C SER A 66 -5.81 -10.27 20.56
N PRO A 67 -6.51 -9.13 20.63
CA PRO A 67 -5.91 -7.86 21.02
C PRO A 67 -5.12 -7.97 22.33
N GLY A 68 -3.92 -7.38 22.35
CA GLY A 68 -3.00 -7.36 23.49
C GLY A 68 -2.14 -8.61 23.63
N GLN A 69 -2.37 -9.64 22.81
CA GLN A 69 -1.53 -10.84 22.75
C GLN A 69 -0.45 -10.69 21.67
N VAL A 70 0.75 -11.19 21.97
CA VAL A 70 1.90 -11.14 21.04
C VAL A 70 1.88 -12.28 20.02
N ALA A 71 1.16 -13.36 20.34
CA ALA A 71 1.05 -14.55 19.51
C ALA A 71 -0.36 -15.17 19.65
N PRO A 72 -0.82 -15.94 18.65
CA PRO A 72 -2.05 -16.70 18.77
C PRO A 72 -1.90 -17.85 19.78
N TYR A 73 -3.01 -18.51 20.10
CA TYR A 73 -3.01 -19.69 20.97
C TYR A 73 -2.10 -20.81 20.41
N ASP A 74 -1.55 -21.64 21.31
CA ASP A 74 -0.75 -22.79 20.89
C ASP A 74 -1.57 -23.73 19.98
N GLY A 75 -0.92 -24.27 18.96
CA GLY A 75 -1.57 -25.05 17.89
C GLY A 75 -2.36 -24.23 16.85
N MET A 76 -2.63 -22.94 17.09
CA MET A 76 -3.49 -22.15 16.18
C MET A 76 -2.85 -21.97 14.81
N THR A 77 -1.54 -21.74 14.76
CA THR A 77 -0.79 -21.63 13.50
C THR A 77 -0.84 -22.92 12.69
N GLN A 78 -0.85 -24.09 13.35
CA GLN A 78 -0.99 -25.39 12.69
C GLN A 78 -2.40 -25.54 12.11
N LEU A 79 -3.44 -25.21 12.90
CA LEU A 79 -4.84 -25.22 12.45
C LEU A 79 -5.03 -24.31 11.23
N VAL A 80 -4.48 -23.09 11.28
CA VAL A 80 -4.52 -22.12 10.18
C VAL A 80 -3.93 -22.72 8.91
N GLY A 81 -2.73 -23.32 8.98
CA GLY A 81 -2.08 -23.94 7.82
C GLY A 81 -2.93 -25.04 7.19
N LEU A 82 -3.50 -25.93 8.02
CA LEU A 82 -4.41 -26.99 7.55
C LEU A 82 -5.69 -26.42 6.92
N CYS A 83 -6.25 -25.36 7.49
CA CYS A 83 -7.44 -24.71 6.95
C CYS A 83 -7.16 -24.08 5.60
N VAL A 84 -6.02 -23.37 5.43
CA VAL A 84 -5.63 -22.78 4.14
C VAL A 84 -5.54 -23.86 3.07
N ASP A 85 -4.83 -24.96 3.34
CA ASP A 85 -4.67 -26.05 2.36
C ASP A 85 -6.03 -26.68 1.99
N GLU A 86 -6.87 -26.93 2.99
CA GLU A 86 -8.21 -27.48 2.78
C GLU A 86 -9.13 -26.52 2.01
N MET A 87 -9.00 -25.21 2.24
CA MET A 87 -9.77 -24.16 1.56
C MET A 87 -9.53 -24.13 0.06
N TYR A 88 -8.35 -24.50 -0.43
CA TYR A 88 -8.12 -24.59 -1.87
C TYR A 88 -8.48 -25.97 -2.40
N ARG A 89 -8.10 -27.04 -1.69
CA ARG A 89 -8.41 -28.43 -2.09
C ARG A 89 -9.89 -28.65 -2.35
N TRP A 90 -10.77 -28.13 -1.49
CA TRP A 90 -12.21 -28.30 -1.64
C TRP A 90 -12.85 -27.36 -2.69
N ARG A 91 -12.18 -26.30 -3.14
CA ARG A 91 -12.69 -25.34 -4.17
C ARG A 91 -12.14 -25.65 -5.56
N ASP A 92 -11.29 -26.65 -5.66
CA ASP A 92 -10.77 -27.23 -6.89
C ASP A 92 -11.91 -27.85 -7.73
N ASP A 93 -11.77 -27.76 -9.05
CA ASP A 93 -12.68 -28.28 -10.07
C ASP A 93 -12.34 -29.70 -10.56
N VAL A 94 -11.17 -30.26 -10.19
CA VAL A 94 -10.65 -31.52 -10.75
C VAL A 94 -10.54 -32.66 -9.71
N GLY A 95 -10.99 -32.44 -8.46
CA GLY A 95 -10.86 -33.40 -7.35
C GLY A 95 -12.12 -34.19 -7.01
N ALA A 96 -11.94 -35.32 -6.32
CA ALA A 96 -13.04 -36.01 -5.64
C ALA A 96 -13.46 -35.25 -4.37
N ASN A 97 -14.76 -35.20 -4.07
CA ASN A 97 -15.32 -34.49 -2.92
C ASN A 97 -14.91 -33.00 -2.87
N THR A 98 -14.92 -32.35 -4.03
CA THR A 98 -14.77 -30.91 -4.14
C THR A 98 -16.12 -30.24 -4.35
N GLU A 99 -16.17 -28.96 -4.04
CA GLU A 99 -17.32 -28.07 -4.14
C GLU A 99 -16.86 -26.80 -4.87
N ALA A 100 -16.50 -26.95 -6.15
CA ALA A 100 -16.23 -25.82 -7.03
C ALA A 100 -17.45 -24.90 -7.09
N ARG A 101 -17.21 -23.58 -7.18
CA ARG A 101 -18.30 -22.59 -7.16
C ARG A 101 -19.03 -22.58 -8.51
N PRO A 102 -20.35 -22.85 -8.54
CA PRO A 102 -21.11 -22.78 -9.78
C PRO A 102 -21.12 -21.35 -10.33
N TYR A 103 -20.98 -21.25 -11.64
CA TYR A 103 -21.21 -20.01 -12.37
C TYR A 103 -22.72 -19.73 -12.40
N LEU A 104 -23.09 -18.50 -12.02
CA LEU A 104 -24.46 -18.03 -12.11
C LEU A 104 -24.46 -16.71 -12.90
N PRO A 105 -25.22 -16.63 -14.01
CA PRO A 105 -25.32 -15.40 -14.79
C PRO A 105 -25.82 -14.21 -13.96
N ASN A 106 -25.40 -13.00 -14.34
CA ASN A 106 -25.69 -11.71 -13.71
C ASN A 106 -24.98 -11.45 -12.36
N ILE A 107 -24.07 -12.32 -11.93
CA ILE A 107 -23.20 -12.02 -10.78
C ILE A 107 -22.12 -11.02 -11.18
N GLU A 108 -21.48 -11.23 -12.33
CA GLU A 108 -20.44 -10.36 -12.88
C GLU A 108 -20.80 -10.00 -14.34
N PRO A 109 -21.51 -8.88 -14.57
CA PRO A 109 -22.02 -8.52 -15.90
C PRO A 109 -20.92 -8.39 -16.96
N GLU A 110 -19.71 -7.95 -16.58
CA GLU A 110 -18.58 -7.84 -17.51
C GLU A 110 -18.16 -9.21 -18.07
N VAL A 111 -18.22 -10.24 -17.24
CA VAL A 111 -17.96 -11.63 -17.64
C VAL A 111 -19.07 -12.16 -18.54
N ASP A 112 -20.35 -11.90 -18.18
CA ASP A 112 -21.49 -12.30 -19.02
C ASP A 112 -21.40 -11.70 -20.44
N ASP A 113 -21.02 -10.42 -20.53
CA ASP A 113 -20.89 -9.73 -21.81
C ASP A 113 -19.69 -10.22 -22.62
N ALA A 114 -18.57 -10.56 -21.96
CA ALA A 114 -17.44 -11.20 -22.62
C ALA A 114 -17.79 -12.58 -23.19
N LEU A 115 -18.52 -13.41 -22.44
CA LEU A 115 -18.98 -14.72 -22.91
C LEU A 115 -19.84 -14.60 -24.18
N LYS A 116 -20.75 -13.62 -24.22
CA LYS A 116 -21.56 -13.32 -25.42
C LYS A 116 -20.69 -12.79 -26.57
N LYS A 117 -19.81 -11.84 -26.29
CA LYS A 117 -18.93 -11.19 -27.28
C LYS A 117 -18.06 -12.20 -28.01
N TYR A 118 -17.46 -13.15 -27.29
CA TYR A 118 -16.61 -14.19 -27.85
C TYR A 118 -17.38 -15.45 -28.27
N ASN A 119 -18.71 -15.47 -28.14
CA ASN A 119 -19.56 -16.61 -28.48
C ASN A 119 -19.12 -17.92 -27.78
N ILE A 120 -18.73 -17.80 -26.51
CA ILE A 120 -18.27 -18.92 -25.68
C ILE A 120 -19.49 -19.74 -25.23
N HIS A 121 -19.43 -21.05 -25.46
CA HIS A 121 -20.44 -21.99 -25.01
C HIS A 121 -19.89 -22.81 -23.84
N LEU A 122 -20.47 -22.61 -22.66
CA LEU A 122 -20.10 -23.30 -21.45
C LEU A 122 -20.74 -24.70 -21.37
N PRO A 123 -20.18 -25.63 -20.58
CA PRO A 123 -20.82 -26.92 -20.32
C PRO A 123 -22.16 -26.76 -19.57
N VAL A 124 -22.90 -27.86 -19.46
CA VAL A 124 -24.11 -27.91 -18.62
C VAL A 124 -23.69 -27.77 -17.15
N ASP A 125 -24.35 -26.87 -16.42
CA ASP A 125 -24.04 -26.51 -15.02
C ASP A 125 -22.57 -26.08 -14.80
N PRO A 126 -22.11 -25.00 -15.45
CA PRO A 126 -20.71 -24.61 -15.43
C PRO A 126 -20.26 -24.09 -14.07
N TYR A 127 -18.97 -24.27 -13.77
CA TYR A 127 -18.27 -23.63 -12.67
C TYR A 127 -17.59 -22.33 -13.11
N TRP A 128 -17.25 -21.48 -12.15
CA TRP A 128 -16.42 -20.30 -12.44
C TRP A 128 -15.07 -20.67 -13.07
N TRP A 129 -14.51 -21.82 -12.73
CA TRP A 129 -13.27 -22.31 -13.36
C TRP A 129 -13.42 -22.64 -14.85
N ASP A 130 -14.58 -23.15 -15.30
CA ASP A 130 -14.86 -23.35 -16.72
C ASP A 130 -14.85 -22.00 -17.48
N VAL A 131 -15.38 -20.96 -16.84
CA VAL A 131 -15.42 -19.60 -17.40
C VAL A 131 -14.00 -19.00 -17.49
N VAL A 132 -13.20 -19.18 -16.43
CA VAL A 132 -11.79 -18.76 -16.40
C VAL A 132 -11.02 -19.40 -17.55
N ASP A 133 -11.12 -20.73 -17.68
CA ASP A 133 -10.42 -21.47 -18.73
C ASP A 133 -10.90 -21.04 -20.12
N ALA A 134 -12.21 -20.88 -20.33
CA ALA A 134 -12.76 -20.50 -21.65
C ALA A 134 -12.41 -19.07 -22.08
N LEU A 135 -12.38 -18.11 -21.14
CA LEU A 135 -11.97 -16.73 -21.43
C LEU A 135 -10.46 -16.62 -21.68
N TYR A 136 -9.65 -17.41 -20.98
CA TYR A 136 -8.22 -17.48 -21.24
C TYR A 136 -7.93 -17.93 -22.69
N ASP A 137 -8.68 -18.91 -23.21
CA ASP A 137 -8.52 -19.39 -24.60
C ASP A 137 -8.85 -18.33 -25.66
N GLN A 138 -9.46 -17.21 -25.26
CA GLN A 138 -9.77 -16.05 -26.11
C GLN A 138 -8.86 -14.85 -25.84
N ASP A 139 -7.77 -15.02 -25.07
CA ASP A 139 -6.89 -13.95 -24.60
C ASP A 139 -7.62 -12.83 -23.82
N ALA A 140 -8.81 -13.12 -23.27
CA ALA A 140 -9.61 -12.20 -22.47
C ALA A 140 -9.12 -12.17 -21.02
N PHE A 141 -7.87 -11.76 -20.81
CA PHE A 141 -7.15 -11.84 -19.54
C PHE A 141 -7.80 -11.06 -18.40
N HIS A 142 -8.40 -9.90 -18.71
CA HIS A 142 -9.06 -9.10 -17.68
C HIS A 142 -10.29 -9.82 -17.13
N GLU A 143 -11.16 -10.29 -18.02
CA GLU A 143 -12.39 -10.98 -17.69
C GLU A 143 -12.11 -12.37 -17.10
N CYS A 144 -11.01 -13.01 -17.49
CA CYS A 144 -10.46 -14.20 -16.85
C CYS A 144 -10.14 -13.95 -15.37
N MET A 145 -9.46 -12.84 -15.03
CA MET A 145 -9.17 -12.47 -13.64
C MET A 145 -10.45 -12.15 -12.85
N LEU A 146 -11.41 -11.42 -13.47
CA LEU A 146 -12.71 -11.14 -12.84
C LEU A 146 -13.44 -12.43 -12.48
N SER A 147 -13.48 -13.39 -13.41
CA SER A 147 -14.10 -14.71 -13.22
C SER A 147 -13.42 -15.49 -12.09
N GLN A 148 -12.08 -15.47 -12.04
CA GLN A 148 -11.32 -16.23 -11.04
C GLN A 148 -11.57 -15.76 -9.61
N ARG A 149 -11.81 -14.46 -9.38
CA ARG A 149 -12.15 -13.91 -8.05
C ARG A 149 -13.39 -14.58 -7.45
N HIS A 150 -14.29 -15.09 -8.28
CA HIS A 150 -15.47 -15.84 -7.86
C HIS A 150 -15.24 -17.34 -7.72
N ALA A 151 -14.14 -17.88 -8.26
CA ALA A 151 -13.80 -19.31 -8.17
C ALA A 151 -13.01 -19.63 -6.89
N VAL A 152 -12.10 -18.73 -6.50
CA VAL A 152 -11.19 -18.91 -5.37
C VAL A 152 -11.90 -18.84 -4.00
N PRO A 153 -11.26 -19.32 -2.92
CA PRO A 153 -11.78 -19.20 -1.57
C PRO A 153 -11.87 -17.75 -1.10
N THR A 154 -12.62 -17.53 -0.03
CA THR A 154 -12.76 -16.26 0.69
C THR A 154 -12.54 -16.49 2.19
N LEU A 155 -12.41 -15.42 2.99
CA LEU A 155 -12.24 -15.58 4.45
C LEU A 155 -13.38 -16.39 5.12
N VAL A 156 -14.61 -16.31 4.58
CA VAL A 156 -15.76 -17.07 5.07
C VAL A 156 -15.57 -18.58 4.93
N ASP A 157 -14.85 -19.01 3.89
CA ASP A 157 -14.57 -20.42 3.62
C ASP A 157 -13.69 -21.06 4.71
N ALA A 158 -12.87 -20.27 5.42
CA ALA A 158 -12.00 -20.77 6.48
C ALA A 158 -12.77 -21.43 7.64
N VAL A 159 -13.93 -20.89 8.01
CA VAL A 159 -14.81 -21.45 9.06
C VAL A 159 -15.34 -22.83 8.65
N THR A 160 -15.60 -23.02 7.36
CA THR A 160 -16.11 -24.32 6.89
C THR A 160 -14.97 -25.32 6.74
N ALA A 161 -13.79 -24.86 6.30
CA ALA A 161 -12.60 -25.68 6.25
C ALA A 161 -12.24 -26.25 7.63
N SER A 162 -12.28 -25.45 8.71
CA SER A 162 -11.95 -25.92 10.07
C SER A 162 -12.86 -27.03 10.60
N ARG A 163 -14.06 -27.19 10.02
CA ARG A 163 -15.03 -28.24 10.38
C ARG A 163 -14.87 -29.53 9.58
N ARG A 164 -14.00 -29.56 8.59
CA ARG A 164 -13.83 -30.74 7.73
C ARG A 164 -13.30 -31.93 8.55
N PRO A 165 -13.79 -33.16 8.30
CA PRO A 165 -13.50 -34.32 9.14
C PRO A 165 -12.02 -34.57 9.38
N GLN A 166 -11.16 -34.36 8.37
CA GLN A 166 -9.72 -34.54 8.51
C GLN A 166 -9.06 -33.54 9.47
N ILE A 167 -9.56 -32.30 9.55
CA ILE A 167 -9.03 -31.29 10.48
C ILE A 167 -9.56 -31.56 11.89
N ARG A 168 -10.86 -31.86 12.01
CA ARG A 168 -11.49 -32.21 13.29
C ARG A 168 -10.81 -33.40 13.95
N ALA A 169 -10.59 -34.48 13.20
CA ALA A 169 -9.93 -35.68 13.72
C ALA A 169 -8.52 -35.41 14.29
N LEU A 170 -7.83 -34.36 13.83
CA LEU A 170 -6.48 -34.00 14.29
C LEU A 170 -6.47 -33.07 15.51
N LEU A 171 -7.47 -32.20 15.66
CA LEU A 171 -7.41 -31.05 16.58
C LEU A 171 -8.63 -30.89 17.51
N GLU A 172 -9.64 -31.77 17.42
CA GLU A 172 -10.86 -31.70 18.23
C GLU A 172 -10.63 -32.02 19.73
N GLU A 173 -9.48 -32.58 20.09
CA GLU A 173 -9.09 -32.77 21.49
C GLU A 173 -8.15 -31.65 22.00
N THR A 174 -7.70 -30.75 21.14
CA THR A 174 -6.77 -29.66 21.50
C THR A 174 -7.50 -28.50 22.19
N SER A 175 -7.31 -28.38 23.50
CA SER A 175 -7.86 -27.28 24.30
C SER A 175 -6.97 -26.03 24.32
N ILE A 176 -7.59 -24.87 24.54
CA ILE A 176 -6.86 -23.60 24.59
C ILE A 176 -6.45 -23.29 26.02
N GLY A 177 -5.19 -23.60 26.36
CA GLY A 177 -4.65 -23.32 27.69
C GLY A 177 -5.51 -23.94 28.79
N SER A 178 -5.97 -23.13 29.74
CA SER A 178 -6.86 -23.54 30.84
C SER A 178 -8.36 -23.38 30.55
N SER A 179 -8.75 -22.95 29.34
CA SER A 179 -10.15 -22.83 28.93
C SER A 179 -10.74 -24.17 28.52
N ALA A 180 -12.05 -24.34 28.72
CA ALA A 180 -12.82 -25.46 28.17
C ALA A 180 -13.12 -25.30 26.66
N GLU A 181 -12.79 -24.15 26.07
CA GLU A 181 -12.93 -23.91 24.62
C GLU A 181 -11.86 -24.71 23.85
N ASN A 182 -12.32 -25.50 22.87
CA ASN A 182 -11.42 -26.17 21.91
C ASN A 182 -10.89 -25.15 20.87
N ILE A 183 -9.68 -25.40 20.37
CA ILE A 183 -9.00 -24.57 19.38
C ILE A 183 -9.80 -24.27 18.11
N ILE A 184 -10.56 -25.23 17.59
CA ILE A 184 -11.44 -25.09 16.42
C ILE A 184 -12.54 -24.07 16.72
N HIS A 185 -13.19 -24.17 17.90
CA HIS A 185 -14.24 -23.22 18.28
C HIS A 185 -13.71 -21.79 18.43
N ALA A 186 -12.52 -21.61 19.01
CA ALA A 186 -11.94 -20.27 19.07
C ALA A 186 -11.54 -19.74 17.69
N PHE A 187 -10.99 -20.59 16.82
CA PHE A 187 -10.69 -20.22 15.44
C PHE A 187 -11.95 -19.73 14.72
N GLU A 188 -13.04 -20.51 14.77
CA GLU A 188 -14.33 -20.13 14.18
C GLU A 188 -14.83 -18.79 14.71
N ARG A 189 -14.78 -18.58 16.03
CA ARG A 189 -15.20 -17.34 16.67
C ARG A 189 -14.35 -16.14 16.22
N LEU A 190 -13.03 -16.29 16.16
CA LEU A 190 -12.09 -15.24 15.77
C LEU A 190 -12.21 -14.89 14.29
N VAL A 191 -12.32 -15.89 13.41
CA VAL A 191 -12.53 -15.70 11.97
C VAL A 191 -13.90 -15.07 11.71
N ALA A 192 -14.97 -15.53 12.37
CA ALA A 192 -16.29 -14.92 12.24
C ALA A 192 -16.31 -13.47 12.74
N SER A 193 -15.52 -13.14 13.76
CA SER A 193 -15.33 -11.74 14.19
C SER A 193 -14.59 -10.95 13.11
N ALA A 194 -13.50 -11.49 12.56
CA ALA A 194 -12.73 -10.86 11.51
C ALA A 194 -13.56 -10.57 10.24
N VAL A 195 -14.43 -11.49 9.82
CA VAL A 195 -15.35 -11.29 8.68
C VAL A 195 -16.27 -10.08 8.90
N ARG A 196 -16.70 -9.83 10.14
CA ARG A 196 -17.56 -8.68 10.48
C ARG A 196 -16.77 -7.39 10.67
N GLU A 197 -15.61 -7.47 11.32
CA GLU A 197 -14.74 -6.32 11.62
C GLU A 197 -14.00 -5.80 10.39
N PHE A 198 -13.62 -6.69 9.48
CA PHE A 198 -12.82 -6.39 8.29
C PHE A 198 -13.56 -6.79 7.01
N PRO A 199 -14.66 -6.10 6.65
CA PRO A 199 -15.39 -6.38 5.42
C PRO A 199 -14.51 -6.25 4.17
N ILE A 200 -13.42 -5.49 4.27
CA ILE A 200 -12.40 -5.32 3.23
C ILE A 200 -11.65 -6.63 2.88
N LEU A 201 -11.66 -7.64 3.76
CA LEU A 201 -10.99 -8.94 3.54
C LEU A 201 -11.98 -10.09 3.28
N ALA A 202 -13.28 -9.84 3.43
CA ALA A 202 -14.26 -10.90 3.60
C ALA A 202 -14.94 -11.35 2.30
N SER A 203 -14.85 -10.55 1.23
CA SER A 203 -15.49 -10.80 -0.05
C SER A 203 -14.50 -10.90 -1.19
N VAL A 204 -15.00 -11.28 -2.37
CA VAL A 204 -14.25 -11.22 -3.64
C VAL A 204 -13.63 -9.83 -3.86
N THR A 205 -12.48 -9.81 -4.53
CA THR A 205 -11.76 -8.57 -4.83
C THR A 205 -12.57 -7.64 -5.71
N ARG A 206 -12.80 -6.42 -5.21
CA ARG A 206 -13.41 -5.30 -5.95
C ARG A 206 -12.43 -4.17 -6.20
N PHE A 207 -11.39 -4.09 -5.37
CA PHE A 207 -10.32 -3.12 -5.49
C PHE A 207 -9.04 -3.80 -5.95
N ASP A 208 -8.52 -3.37 -7.10
CA ASP A 208 -7.27 -3.86 -7.66
C ASP A 208 -6.48 -2.67 -8.21
N ILE A 209 -5.16 -2.73 -8.09
CA ILE A 209 -4.25 -1.72 -8.62
C ILE A 209 -3.97 -1.93 -10.10
N GLY A 210 -4.28 -3.11 -10.66
CA GLY A 210 -4.23 -3.39 -12.10
C GLY A 210 -2.87 -3.06 -12.71
N THR A 211 -2.86 -2.23 -13.76
CA THR A 211 -1.65 -1.80 -14.49
C THR A 211 -0.95 -0.58 -13.89
N THR A 212 -1.32 -0.16 -12.67
CA THR A 212 -0.68 0.98 -11.98
C THR A 212 0.80 0.68 -11.74
N ARG A 213 1.70 1.55 -12.22
CA ARG A 213 3.16 1.44 -12.04
C ARG A 213 3.67 2.21 -10.82
N ILE A 214 3.00 3.31 -10.48
CA ILE A 214 3.34 4.18 -9.36
C ILE A 214 2.08 4.33 -8.50
N ALA A 215 2.04 3.60 -7.40
CA ALA A 215 0.89 3.56 -6.51
C ALA A 215 1.23 4.10 -5.13
N ALA A 216 0.30 4.83 -4.52
CA ALA A 216 0.32 5.13 -3.11
C ALA A 216 -1.01 4.69 -2.47
N VAL A 217 -0.94 3.88 -1.42
CA VAL A 217 -2.10 3.48 -0.63
C VAL A 217 -2.07 4.25 0.68
N ASP A 218 -3.02 5.16 0.84
CA ASP A 218 -3.20 5.94 2.06
C ASP A 218 -4.06 5.18 3.07
N LEU A 219 -3.44 4.82 4.20
CA LEU A 219 -4.04 4.06 5.28
C LEU A 219 -4.60 4.92 6.41
N GLN A 220 -4.59 6.26 6.28
CA GLN A 220 -4.99 7.16 7.37
C GLN A 220 -6.38 6.86 7.95
N ASP A 221 -7.36 6.49 7.10
CA ASP A 221 -8.75 6.22 7.51
C ASP A 221 -8.95 4.81 8.08
N VAL A 222 -7.95 3.92 7.96
CA VAL A 222 -8.07 2.49 8.32
C VAL A 222 -6.99 1.99 9.27
N ALA A 223 -5.95 2.79 9.55
CA ALA A 223 -4.87 2.48 10.49
C ALA A 223 -4.92 3.43 11.70
N PRO A 224 -5.88 3.24 12.63
CA PRO A 224 -5.97 4.03 13.85
C PRO A 224 -4.79 3.74 14.80
N GLN A 225 -4.52 4.69 15.70
CA GLN A 225 -3.57 4.52 16.79
C GLN A 225 -4.32 4.53 18.13
N GLY A 226 -3.81 3.81 19.12
CA GLY A 226 -4.32 3.88 20.48
C GLY A 226 -4.13 2.58 21.24
N ASP A 227 -5.24 1.88 21.44
CA ASP A 227 -5.32 0.63 22.17
C ASP A 227 -4.91 -0.58 21.33
N ASP A 228 -4.86 -1.74 21.96
CA ASP A 228 -4.43 -2.97 21.31
C ASP A 228 -5.35 -3.41 20.14
N ILE A 229 -6.61 -2.94 20.14
CA ILE A 229 -7.55 -3.18 19.04
C ILE A 229 -7.14 -2.35 17.82
N ALA A 230 -6.86 -1.06 18.03
CA ALA A 230 -6.36 -0.17 16.99
C ALA A 230 -5.03 -0.66 16.39
N ASP A 231 -4.12 -1.13 17.25
CA ASP A 231 -2.82 -1.67 16.83
C ASP A 231 -2.99 -2.94 15.97
N ARG A 232 -3.91 -3.85 16.34
CA ARG A 232 -4.26 -5.04 15.54
C ARG A 232 -4.86 -4.66 14.19
N GLN A 233 -5.78 -3.70 14.15
CA GLN A 233 -6.35 -3.23 12.88
C GLN A 233 -5.27 -2.63 11.97
N THR A 234 -4.41 -1.77 12.52
CA THR A 234 -3.28 -1.18 11.80
C THR A 234 -2.38 -2.25 11.22
N ALA A 235 -2.03 -3.28 12.01
CA ALA A 235 -1.24 -4.42 11.55
C ALA A 235 -1.82 -5.09 10.29
N ILE A 236 -3.11 -5.42 10.34
CA ILE A 236 -3.82 -6.09 9.26
C ILE A 236 -3.86 -5.20 8.01
N MET A 237 -4.12 -3.90 8.17
CA MET A 237 -4.16 -2.96 7.03
C MET A 237 -2.80 -2.76 6.38
N TYR A 238 -1.71 -2.73 7.15
CA TYR A 238 -0.35 -2.68 6.59
C TYR A 238 -0.01 -3.98 5.82
N MET A 239 -0.37 -5.15 6.35
CA MET A 239 -0.18 -6.43 5.64
C MET A 239 -1.00 -6.49 4.35
N LEU A 240 -2.25 -6.03 4.36
CA LEU A 240 -3.11 -5.99 3.18
C LEU A 240 -2.58 -5.02 2.12
N ALA A 241 -2.25 -3.79 2.52
CA ALA A 241 -1.75 -2.77 1.60
C ALA A 241 -0.44 -3.20 0.94
N ARG A 242 0.49 -3.78 1.72
CA ARG A 242 1.70 -4.41 1.18
C ARG A 242 1.34 -5.49 0.16
N HIS A 243 0.45 -6.41 0.51
CA HIS A 243 0.07 -7.51 -0.38
C HIS A 243 -0.48 -7.00 -1.72
N VAL A 244 -1.46 -6.09 -1.68
CA VAL A 244 -2.01 -5.45 -2.88
C VAL A 244 -0.92 -4.83 -3.75
N LEU A 245 0.04 -4.14 -3.14
CA LEU A 245 1.08 -3.41 -3.87
C LEU A 245 2.15 -4.31 -4.50
N VAL A 246 2.57 -5.38 -3.81
CA VAL A 246 3.82 -6.06 -4.15
C VAL A 246 3.76 -7.57 -4.22
N HIS A 247 2.59 -8.22 -4.06
CA HIS A 247 2.52 -9.69 -4.05
C HIS A 247 3.14 -10.31 -5.31
N ALA A 248 2.96 -9.69 -6.48
CA ALA A 248 3.49 -10.19 -7.74
C ALA A 248 5.02 -10.07 -7.89
N TRP A 249 5.70 -9.26 -7.06
CA TRP A 249 7.13 -8.97 -7.21
C TRP A 249 8.06 -10.10 -6.78
N TRP A 250 7.55 -11.02 -5.96
CA TRP A 250 8.32 -12.10 -5.33
C TRP A 250 8.29 -13.39 -6.14
N LEU A 251 7.58 -13.39 -7.27
CA LEU A 251 7.46 -14.54 -8.15
C LEU A 251 8.62 -14.60 -9.15
N GLY A 252 9.16 -15.81 -9.36
CA GLY A 252 10.26 -16.04 -10.29
C GLY A 252 10.03 -17.17 -11.27
N PRO A 253 11.02 -17.46 -12.14
CA PRO A 253 10.92 -18.51 -13.15
C PRO A 253 10.64 -19.89 -12.56
N ASP A 254 11.13 -20.20 -11.35
CA ASP A 254 10.86 -21.47 -10.68
C ASP A 254 9.38 -21.64 -10.32
N SER A 255 8.65 -20.54 -10.11
CA SER A 255 7.21 -20.56 -9.83
C SER A 255 6.40 -21.08 -11.03
N LEU A 256 6.89 -20.93 -12.27
CA LEU A 256 6.21 -21.40 -13.48
C LEU A 256 5.95 -22.92 -13.46
N ARG A 257 6.78 -23.69 -12.74
CA ARG A 257 6.61 -25.15 -12.61
C ARG A 257 5.34 -25.52 -11.84
N MET A 258 4.91 -24.65 -10.93
CA MET A 258 3.69 -24.80 -10.12
C MET A 258 2.46 -24.19 -10.78
N ILE A 259 2.64 -23.46 -11.88
CA ILE A 259 1.55 -22.88 -12.67
C ILE A 259 1.08 -23.91 -13.71
N PRO A 260 -0.24 -24.09 -13.90
CA PRO A 260 -0.75 -25.04 -14.90
C PRO A 260 -0.28 -24.67 -16.30
N GLU A 261 0.03 -25.68 -17.12
CA GLU A 261 0.74 -25.52 -18.39
C GLU A 261 0.06 -24.54 -19.36
N LYS A 262 -1.27 -24.58 -19.42
CA LYS A 262 -2.10 -23.66 -20.22
C LYS A 262 -1.78 -22.19 -19.95
N TYR A 263 -1.50 -21.82 -18.70
CA TYR A 263 -1.33 -20.43 -18.25
C TYR A 263 0.12 -19.96 -18.26
N ARG A 264 1.09 -20.86 -18.43
CA ARG A 264 2.53 -20.54 -18.35
C ARG A 264 2.96 -19.44 -19.32
N PRO A 265 2.53 -19.39 -20.60
CA PRO A 265 2.96 -18.34 -21.52
C PRO A 265 2.61 -16.93 -21.05
N TYR A 266 1.40 -16.75 -20.53
CA TYR A 266 0.96 -15.47 -19.94
C TYR A 266 1.83 -15.08 -18.74
N HIS A 267 2.05 -16.03 -17.83
CA HIS A 267 2.85 -15.78 -16.64
C HIS A 267 4.32 -15.53 -16.96
N GLU A 268 4.89 -16.23 -17.93
CA GLU A 268 6.28 -16.04 -18.34
C GLU A 268 6.51 -14.60 -18.84
N ALA A 269 5.66 -14.10 -19.73
CA ALA A 269 5.73 -12.73 -20.22
C ALA A 269 5.61 -11.71 -19.07
N ARG A 270 4.65 -11.91 -18.16
CA ARG A 270 4.45 -11.03 -17.00
C ARG A 270 5.63 -11.06 -16.02
N LEU A 271 6.21 -12.23 -15.77
CA LEU A 271 7.35 -12.38 -14.85
C LEU A 271 8.62 -11.72 -15.41
N ILE A 272 8.81 -11.74 -16.74
CA ILE A 272 9.91 -11.00 -17.40
C ILE A 272 9.75 -9.49 -17.15
N ASP A 273 8.57 -8.92 -17.44
CA ASP A 273 8.30 -7.49 -17.24
C ASP A 273 8.50 -7.05 -15.77
N ILE A 274 7.99 -7.85 -14.82
CA ILE A 274 8.18 -7.60 -13.39
C ILE A 274 9.66 -7.64 -13.01
N ARG A 275 10.43 -8.62 -13.53
CA ARG A 275 11.84 -8.79 -13.17
C ARG A 275 12.71 -7.65 -13.69
N GLU A 276 12.47 -7.21 -14.92
CA GLU A 276 13.23 -6.15 -15.58
C GLU A 276 12.89 -4.75 -15.07
N SER A 277 11.71 -4.58 -14.47
CA SER A 277 11.30 -3.31 -13.88
C SER A 277 12.04 -3.01 -12.56
N PRO A 278 12.62 -1.81 -12.37
CA PRO A 278 13.12 -1.39 -11.06
C PRO A 278 11.94 -1.22 -10.09
N LYS A 279 12.07 -1.79 -8.89
CA LYS A 279 10.97 -1.84 -7.90
C LYS A 279 11.38 -1.13 -6.63
N ARG A 280 10.49 -0.30 -6.08
CA ARG A 280 10.69 0.37 -4.79
C ARG A 280 9.40 0.32 -3.97
N LEU A 281 9.49 -0.20 -2.75
CA LEU A 281 8.42 -0.17 -1.76
C LEU A 281 8.79 0.80 -0.65
N CYS A 282 7.94 1.80 -0.42
CA CYS A 282 8.14 2.82 0.60
C CYS A 282 7.09 2.68 1.70
N PHE A 283 7.52 2.55 2.95
CA PHE A 283 6.68 2.66 4.13
C PHE A 283 6.91 4.03 4.76
N ASP A 284 5.89 4.88 4.66
CA ASP A 284 5.83 6.15 5.39
C ASP A 284 5.22 5.92 6.78
N GLU A 285 5.57 6.78 7.74
CA GLU A 285 5.09 6.70 9.14
C GLU A 285 5.31 5.32 9.78
N PHE A 286 6.49 4.72 9.58
CA PHE A 286 6.77 3.33 9.92
C PHE A 286 6.66 3.01 11.43
N HIS A 287 6.80 4.00 12.31
CA HIS A 287 6.55 3.88 13.75
C HIS A 287 5.17 3.30 14.10
N ARG A 288 4.17 3.46 13.21
CA ARG A 288 2.83 2.86 13.36
C ARG A 288 2.86 1.34 13.51
N THR A 289 3.94 0.69 13.09
CA THR A 289 4.13 -0.77 13.15
C THR A 289 4.90 -1.24 14.39
N SER A 290 5.33 -0.33 15.27
CA SER A 290 6.24 -0.61 16.40
C SER A 290 5.76 -1.73 17.32
N LYS A 291 4.44 -1.81 17.57
CA LYS A 291 3.81 -2.83 18.43
C LYS A 291 3.42 -4.11 17.70
N THR A 292 3.66 -4.21 16.40
CA THR A 292 3.21 -5.33 15.58
C THR A 292 4.37 -6.18 15.09
N ALA A 293 4.65 -7.28 15.79
CA ALA A 293 5.71 -8.21 15.42
C ALA A 293 5.52 -8.81 14.01
N ALA A 294 4.28 -9.11 13.60
CA ALA A 294 3.97 -9.71 12.30
C ALA A 294 4.40 -8.82 11.12
N VAL A 295 3.99 -7.55 11.13
CA VAL A 295 4.35 -6.59 10.07
C VAL A 295 5.87 -6.37 10.02
N ARG A 296 6.52 -6.24 11.18
CA ARG A 296 7.97 -6.03 11.25
C ARG A 296 8.74 -7.25 10.73
N SER A 297 8.29 -8.46 11.07
CA SER A 297 8.88 -9.71 10.57
C SER A 297 8.74 -9.82 9.05
N GLN A 298 7.58 -9.44 8.50
CA GLN A 298 7.38 -9.37 7.05
C GLN A 298 8.34 -8.38 6.39
N VAL A 299 8.47 -7.17 6.93
CA VAL A 299 9.40 -6.17 6.38
C VAL A 299 10.85 -6.64 6.43
N ILE A 300 11.28 -7.33 7.50
CA ILE A 300 12.63 -7.89 7.58
C ILE A 300 12.86 -8.95 6.49
N ARG A 301 11.87 -9.81 6.22
CA ARG A 301 11.94 -10.75 5.09
C ARG A 301 12.06 -10.02 3.76
N ASP A 302 11.24 -9.00 3.54
CA ASP A 302 11.28 -8.19 2.32
C ASP A 302 12.65 -7.54 2.11
N VAL A 303 13.28 -7.03 3.17
CA VAL A 303 14.62 -6.45 3.10
C VAL A 303 15.66 -7.51 2.74
N ARG A 304 15.58 -8.70 3.34
CA ARG A 304 16.52 -9.81 3.07
C ARG A 304 16.36 -10.39 1.67
N GLU A 305 15.14 -10.49 1.18
CA GLU A 305 14.82 -11.05 -0.14
C GLU A 305 14.89 -10.02 -1.26
N GLY A 306 14.62 -8.74 -0.97
CA GLY A 306 14.49 -7.68 -1.94
C GLY A 306 15.72 -7.53 -2.84
N ARG A 307 16.93 -7.76 -2.31
CA ARG A 307 18.16 -7.77 -3.12
C ARG A 307 18.13 -8.78 -4.27
N LYS A 308 17.55 -9.97 -4.05
CA LYS A 308 17.45 -11.02 -5.09
C LYS A 308 16.49 -10.61 -6.20
N TRP A 309 15.47 -9.83 -5.86
CA TRP A 309 14.38 -9.42 -6.76
C TRP A 309 14.56 -8.02 -7.35
N GLY A 310 15.67 -7.33 -7.03
CA GLY A 310 15.88 -5.94 -7.44
C GLY A 310 14.85 -4.98 -6.83
N VAL A 311 14.37 -5.28 -5.63
CA VAL A 311 13.40 -4.47 -4.88
C VAL A 311 14.15 -3.65 -3.83
N GLN A 312 13.96 -2.33 -3.88
CA GLN A 312 14.43 -1.42 -2.84
C GLN A 312 13.33 -1.21 -1.79
N ILE A 313 13.63 -1.48 -0.53
CA ILE A 313 12.74 -1.17 0.59
C ILE A 313 13.19 0.14 1.23
N VAL A 314 12.25 1.07 1.43
CA VAL A 314 12.49 2.35 2.11
C VAL A 314 11.55 2.44 3.31
N LEU A 315 12.11 2.65 4.49
CA LEU A 315 11.37 2.85 5.72
C LEU A 315 11.60 4.28 6.21
N ALA A 316 10.53 5.05 6.42
CA ALA A 316 10.60 6.41 6.93
C ALA A 316 9.90 6.51 8.29
N SER A 317 10.60 7.08 9.28
CA SER A 317 10.08 7.34 10.61
C SER A 317 10.77 8.52 11.27
N GLN A 318 10.22 8.99 12.39
CA GLN A 318 10.70 10.18 13.10
C GLN A 318 11.80 9.86 14.12
N LEU A 319 11.74 8.69 14.76
CA LEU A 319 12.70 8.28 15.79
C LEU A 319 13.55 7.11 15.29
N LEU A 320 14.82 7.08 15.71
CA LEU A 320 15.71 5.96 15.41
C LEU A 320 15.22 4.66 16.05
N ASP A 321 14.63 4.75 17.24
CA ASP A 321 14.11 3.60 18.00
C ASP A 321 12.88 2.94 17.35
N ASP A 322 12.29 3.57 16.32
CA ASP A 322 11.21 2.95 15.55
C ASP A 322 11.71 1.78 14.68
N PHE A 323 13.01 1.73 14.41
CA PHE A 323 13.66 0.70 13.61
C PHE A 323 14.32 -0.36 14.49
N SER A 324 14.19 -1.65 14.13
CA SER A 324 14.88 -2.71 14.88
C SER A 324 16.37 -2.71 14.55
N SER A 325 17.17 -3.36 15.40
CA SER A 325 18.59 -3.60 15.12
C SER A 325 18.80 -4.23 13.75
N ASP A 326 18.03 -5.27 13.43
CA ASP A 326 18.09 -5.97 12.14
C ASP A 326 17.81 -5.04 10.96
N MET A 327 16.84 -4.13 11.09
CA MET A 327 16.52 -3.18 10.02
C MET A 327 17.65 -2.18 9.80
N ILE A 328 18.26 -1.70 10.88
CA ILE A 328 19.40 -0.78 10.84
C ILE A 328 20.62 -1.47 10.22
N ASP A 329 20.92 -2.68 10.67
CA ASP A 329 22.11 -3.41 10.25
C ASP A 329 22.04 -3.87 8.77
N LEU A 330 20.82 -4.06 8.24
CA LEU A 330 20.58 -4.37 6.84
C LEU A 330 20.51 -3.14 5.93
N ALA A 331 20.46 -1.92 6.49
CA ALA A 331 20.33 -0.70 5.70
C ALA A 331 21.63 -0.37 4.95
N THR A 332 21.57 -0.35 3.61
CA THR A 332 22.70 0.07 2.77
C THR A 332 22.77 1.59 2.58
N GLY A 333 21.69 2.30 2.90
CA GLY A 333 21.63 3.76 2.83
C GLY A 333 20.71 4.34 3.90
N VAL A 334 21.14 5.43 4.51
CA VAL A 334 20.42 6.14 5.57
C VAL A 334 20.39 7.63 5.23
N TRP A 335 19.19 8.20 5.25
CA TRP A 335 18.95 9.63 5.04
C TRP A 335 18.50 10.24 6.36
N ILE A 336 19.38 11.04 6.97
CA ILE A 336 19.08 11.74 8.22
C ILE A 336 18.62 13.15 7.86
N CYS A 337 17.32 13.39 8.02
CA CYS A 337 16.66 14.68 7.79
C CYS A 337 16.41 15.38 9.13
N GLY A 338 16.45 16.72 9.16
CA GLY A 338 16.39 17.48 10.41
C GLY A 338 15.00 17.97 10.83
N THR A 339 14.71 17.93 12.13
CA THR A 339 14.36 19.09 12.99
C THR A 339 14.53 18.72 14.48
N ALA A 340 15.26 19.53 15.24
CA ALA A 340 15.45 19.48 16.71
C ALA A 340 15.79 18.10 17.31
N VAL A 341 16.90 17.52 16.88
CA VAL A 341 17.45 16.30 17.50
C VAL A 341 18.06 16.69 18.85
N SER A 342 17.58 16.09 19.94
CA SER A 342 18.21 16.27 21.26
C SER A 342 19.67 15.82 21.20
N GLU A 343 20.55 16.36 22.06
CA GLU A 343 21.95 15.91 22.13
C GLU A 343 22.08 14.40 22.31
N ARG A 344 21.14 13.81 23.06
CA ARG A 344 21.03 12.36 23.22
C ARG A 344 20.78 11.66 21.89
N ALA A 345 19.77 12.08 21.14
CA ALA A 345 19.46 11.44 19.85
C ALA A 345 20.57 11.64 18.81
N ILE A 346 21.33 12.75 18.86
CA ILE A 346 22.55 12.91 18.04
C ILE A 346 23.61 11.89 18.46
N SER A 347 23.84 11.72 19.76
CA SER A 347 24.81 10.73 20.27
C SER A 347 24.39 9.32 19.89
N ASP A 348 23.14 8.93 20.17
CA ASP A 348 22.62 7.59 19.91
C ASP A 348 22.72 7.25 18.41
N THR A 349 22.40 8.22 17.53
CA THR A 349 22.56 8.05 16.08
C THR A 349 24.04 7.94 15.68
N ALA A 350 24.90 8.80 16.24
CA ALA A 350 26.33 8.78 15.96
C ALA A 350 26.97 7.46 16.38
N ASP A 351 26.60 6.94 17.54
CA ASP A 351 27.12 5.68 18.07
C ASP A 351 26.57 4.49 17.27
N ARG A 352 25.27 4.49 16.96
CA ARG A 352 24.61 3.41 16.22
C ARG A 352 25.17 3.24 14.81
N PHE A 353 25.39 4.35 14.10
CA PHE A 353 25.94 4.31 12.75
C PHE A 353 27.46 4.45 12.72
N GLY A 354 28.13 4.73 13.83
CA GLY A 354 29.57 5.00 13.88
C GLY A 354 29.96 6.21 13.02
N LEU A 355 29.31 7.35 13.26
CA LEU A 355 29.50 8.59 12.50
C LEU A 355 30.82 9.30 12.86
N SER A 356 31.40 10.01 11.89
CA SER A 356 32.52 10.91 12.15
C SER A 356 32.12 12.13 13.01
N ASP A 357 33.10 12.75 13.66
CA ASP A 357 32.88 14.03 14.38
C ASP A 357 32.33 15.13 13.45
N THR A 358 32.70 15.08 12.16
CA THR A 358 32.18 16.01 11.16
C THR A 358 30.70 15.76 10.87
N ALA A 359 30.29 14.50 10.70
CA ALA A 359 28.89 14.13 10.52
C ALA A 359 28.05 14.49 11.77
N ARG A 360 28.59 14.26 12.97
CA ARG A 360 27.97 14.69 14.24
C ARG A 360 27.78 16.20 14.30
N TRP A 361 28.79 16.97 13.89
CA TRP A 361 28.70 18.44 13.80
C TRP A 361 27.64 18.89 12.77
N VAL A 362 27.58 18.24 11.61
CA VAL A 362 26.55 18.50 10.58
C VAL A 362 25.15 18.24 11.13
N MET A 363 24.93 17.12 11.81
CA MET A 363 23.65 16.81 12.45
C MET A 363 23.23 17.89 13.44
N ARG A 364 24.17 18.36 14.27
CA ARG A 364 23.89 19.36 15.30
C ARG A 364 23.57 20.75 14.74
N TYR A 365 24.29 21.19 13.70
CA TYR A 365 24.27 22.60 13.30
C TYR A 365 23.75 22.88 11.88
N ARG A 366 23.68 21.87 11.01
CA ARG A 366 23.38 22.06 9.58
C ARG A 366 22.08 21.41 9.14
N LEU A 367 21.60 20.37 9.82
CA LEU A 367 20.29 19.75 9.56
C LEU A 367 19.14 20.60 10.12
N THR A 368 18.99 21.81 9.59
CA THR A 368 18.07 22.85 10.11
C THR A 368 16.65 22.75 9.55
N GLY A 369 16.30 21.65 8.90
CA GLY A 369 15.02 21.44 8.23
C GLY A 369 14.89 22.22 6.90
N PRO A 370 13.76 22.06 6.19
CA PRO A 370 13.53 22.70 4.88
C PRO A 370 13.55 24.24 4.94
N ARG A 371 14.29 24.87 4.01
CA ARG A 371 14.37 26.33 3.83
C ARG A 371 14.24 26.69 2.33
N PRO A 372 14.07 27.98 1.97
CA PRO A 372 14.09 28.41 0.57
C PRO A 372 15.37 27.99 -0.19
N SER A 373 16.49 27.82 0.51
CA SER A 373 17.75 27.33 -0.05
C SER A 373 17.81 25.80 -0.21
N GLY A 374 16.73 25.08 0.09
CA GLY A 374 16.65 23.61 0.08
C GLY A 374 16.60 22.98 1.47
N ALA A 375 16.42 21.66 1.49
CA ALA A 375 16.36 20.84 2.69
C ALA A 375 17.70 20.11 2.91
N PRO A 376 18.47 20.46 3.95
CA PRO A 376 19.73 19.78 4.26
C PRO A 376 19.46 18.35 4.75
N VAL A 377 20.26 17.41 4.27
CA VAL A 377 20.22 15.99 4.62
C VAL A 377 21.65 15.48 4.82
N LEU A 378 21.84 14.65 5.84
CA LEU A 378 23.06 13.87 5.99
C LEU A 378 22.80 12.49 5.41
N LEU A 379 23.56 12.14 4.38
CA LEU A 379 23.48 10.89 3.66
C LEU A 379 24.60 9.97 4.09
N LEU A 380 24.24 8.78 4.56
CA LEU A 380 25.16 7.68 4.85
C LEU A 380 24.92 6.58 3.82
N LEU A 381 25.97 6.21 3.08
CA LEU A 381 25.88 5.13 2.09
C LEU A 381 26.98 4.11 2.31
N SER A 382 26.59 2.84 2.33
CA SER A 382 27.49 1.71 2.28
C SER A 382 27.46 1.12 0.88
N THR A 383 28.57 1.22 0.16
CA THR A 383 28.72 0.72 -1.20
C THR A 383 29.85 -0.31 -1.28
N ASN A 384 30.02 -0.95 -2.43
CA ASN A 384 31.14 -1.85 -2.67
C ASN A 384 32.51 -1.12 -2.68
N GLU A 385 32.53 0.20 -2.86
CA GLU A 385 33.75 1.03 -2.88
C GLU A 385 34.10 1.57 -1.49
N GLY A 386 33.19 1.44 -0.53
CA GLY A 386 33.37 1.92 0.83
C GLY A 386 32.15 2.65 1.35
N ARG A 387 32.36 3.28 2.51
CA ARG A 387 31.34 4.03 3.24
C ARG A 387 31.50 5.52 3.00
N TYR A 388 30.40 6.19 2.69
CA TYR A 388 30.35 7.63 2.43
C TYR A 388 29.46 8.34 3.45
N GLU A 389 29.93 9.48 3.93
CA GLU A 389 29.17 10.45 4.73
C GLU A 389 29.12 11.77 3.96
N GLN A 390 27.93 12.16 3.48
CA GLN A 390 27.77 13.37 2.68
C GLN A 390 26.69 14.28 3.24
N HIS A 391 27.05 15.55 3.45
CA HIS A 391 26.08 16.60 3.72
C HIS A 391 25.60 17.18 2.38
N LEU A 392 24.34 16.91 2.06
CA LEU A 392 23.71 17.35 0.83
C LEU A 392 22.57 18.32 1.14
N VAL A 393 22.19 19.11 0.15
CA VAL A 393 21.03 19.99 0.23
C VAL A 393 20.08 19.60 -0.90
N ASN A 394 18.94 19.03 -0.55
CA ASN A 394 17.88 18.72 -1.50
C ASN A 394 17.20 20.03 -1.93
N THR A 395 17.40 20.41 -3.19
CA THR A 395 16.77 21.61 -3.77
C THR A 395 15.68 21.17 -4.72
N LEU A 396 14.48 21.71 -4.54
CA LEU A 396 13.31 21.41 -5.36
C LEU A 396 12.98 22.62 -6.23
N GLY A 397 12.51 22.35 -7.44
CA GLY A 397 12.04 23.40 -8.33
C GLY A 397 10.76 24.07 -7.79
N PRO A 398 10.48 25.33 -8.16
CA PRO A 398 9.26 26.04 -7.74
C PRO A 398 7.94 25.27 -7.99
N ILE A 399 7.87 24.54 -9.11
CA ILE A 399 6.70 23.70 -9.46
C ILE A 399 6.54 22.55 -8.47
N GLU A 400 7.64 21.91 -8.08
CA GLU A 400 7.64 20.79 -7.14
C GLU A 400 7.32 21.26 -5.73
N LEU A 401 7.89 22.39 -5.30
CA LEU A 401 7.55 23.00 -4.01
C LEU A 401 6.04 23.28 -3.91
N TRP A 402 5.44 23.83 -4.96
CA TRP A 402 3.99 24.02 -5.02
C TRP A 402 3.21 22.72 -5.09
N ALA A 403 3.72 21.65 -5.70
CA ALA A 403 3.05 20.36 -5.71
C ALA A 403 3.08 19.67 -4.33
N LEU A 404 4.16 19.85 -3.57
CA LEU A 404 4.44 19.17 -2.31
C LEU A 404 4.05 19.99 -1.07
N SER A 405 3.65 21.25 -1.23
CA SER A 405 3.19 22.07 -0.11
C SER A 405 1.94 21.45 0.56
N THR A 406 2.01 21.33 1.89
CA THR A 406 0.97 20.79 2.78
C THR A 406 0.28 21.88 3.61
N SER A 407 0.67 23.14 3.44
CA SER A 407 -0.01 24.28 4.07
C SER A 407 -1.50 24.29 3.72
N THR A 408 -2.39 24.49 4.69
CA THR A 408 -3.81 24.71 4.39
C THR A 408 -3.99 25.86 3.42
N GLU A 409 -3.32 26.99 3.64
CA GLU A 409 -3.47 28.19 2.79
C GLU A 409 -2.96 27.97 1.36
N ASP A 410 -1.82 27.29 1.20
CA ASP A 410 -1.27 27.01 -0.14
C ASP A 410 -2.12 25.94 -0.85
N VAL A 411 -2.60 24.93 -0.12
CA VAL A 411 -3.52 23.90 -0.65
C VAL A 411 -4.80 24.55 -1.15
N ASP A 412 -5.37 25.50 -0.42
CA ASP A 412 -6.61 26.18 -0.81
C ASP A 412 -6.44 27.03 -2.06
N VAL A 413 -5.40 27.87 -2.12
CA VAL A 413 -5.07 28.65 -3.33
C VAL A 413 -4.85 27.72 -4.51
N ARG A 414 -4.01 26.69 -4.33
CA ARG A 414 -3.68 25.71 -5.38
C ARG A 414 -4.91 24.99 -5.90
N THR A 415 -5.80 24.55 -5.01
CA THR A 415 -7.03 23.83 -5.38
C THR A 415 -7.95 24.71 -6.24
N LYS A 416 -8.11 25.99 -5.89
CA LYS A 416 -8.90 26.93 -6.71
C LYS A 416 -8.33 27.11 -8.10
N LEU A 417 -7.01 27.27 -8.23
CA LEU A 417 -6.36 27.37 -9.54
C LEU A 417 -6.47 26.05 -10.34
N TYR A 418 -6.37 24.89 -9.68
CA TYR A 418 -6.47 23.59 -10.34
C TYR A 418 -7.83 23.40 -11.01
N VAL A 419 -8.90 23.80 -10.33
CA VAL A 419 -10.27 23.75 -10.87
C VAL A 419 -10.42 24.68 -12.09
N ALA A 420 -9.82 25.87 -12.04
CA ALA A 420 -10.01 26.89 -13.08
C ALA A 420 -9.09 26.74 -14.31
N LEU A 421 -7.88 26.20 -14.13
CA LEU A 421 -6.80 26.23 -15.13
C LEU A 421 -6.22 24.85 -15.46
N GLY A 422 -6.54 23.82 -14.67
CA GLY A 422 -5.84 22.54 -14.68
C GLY A 422 -4.52 22.56 -13.91
N ALA A 423 -4.14 21.42 -13.34
CA ALA A 423 -3.05 21.33 -12.37
C ALA A 423 -1.66 21.71 -12.91
N SER A 424 -1.33 21.35 -14.15
CA SER A 424 -0.03 21.68 -14.76
C SER A 424 0.16 23.19 -14.94
N TYR A 425 -0.80 23.85 -15.59
CA TYR A 425 -0.70 25.29 -15.84
C TYR A 425 -0.84 26.10 -14.55
N ALA A 426 -1.74 25.70 -13.64
CA ALA A 426 -1.87 26.30 -12.31
C ALA A 426 -0.54 26.31 -11.55
N ARG A 427 0.20 25.20 -11.52
CA ARG A 427 1.52 25.15 -10.86
C ARG A 427 2.55 26.07 -11.52
N ARG A 428 2.53 26.21 -12.85
CA ARG A 428 3.42 27.16 -13.54
C ARG A 428 3.13 28.61 -13.14
N ILE A 429 1.86 28.97 -13.03
CA ILE A 429 1.45 30.31 -12.57
C ILE A 429 1.88 30.52 -11.12
N LEU A 430 1.56 29.59 -10.23
CA LEU A 430 1.97 29.64 -8.82
C LEU A 430 3.50 29.75 -8.67
N ALA A 431 4.25 28.94 -9.41
CA ALA A 431 5.71 28.98 -9.44
C ALA A 431 6.28 30.32 -9.94
N ARG A 432 5.60 30.98 -10.88
CA ARG A 432 6.00 32.29 -11.41
C ARG A 432 5.85 33.40 -10.38
N PHE A 433 4.72 33.44 -9.68
CA PHE A 433 4.43 34.50 -8.70
C PHE A 433 5.04 34.22 -7.32
N PHE A 434 5.18 32.94 -6.97
CA PHE A 434 5.68 32.48 -5.67
C PHE A 434 6.75 31.40 -5.86
N PRO A 435 7.96 31.76 -6.32
CA PRO A 435 9.00 30.79 -6.65
C PRO A 435 9.48 29.98 -5.46
N ASN A 436 9.30 30.48 -4.24
CA ASN A 436 9.66 29.78 -2.99
C ASN A 436 8.62 28.72 -2.57
N GLY A 437 7.55 28.50 -3.36
CA GLY A 437 6.60 27.42 -3.12
C GLY A 437 5.49 27.70 -2.11
N SER A 438 5.29 28.96 -1.71
CA SER A 438 4.22 29.32 -0.76
C SER A 438 3.75 30.76 -0.97
N ALA A 439 2.43 30.96 -0.87
CA ALA A 439 1.78 32.26 -0.88
C ALA A 439 1.49 32.81 0.54
N ARG A 440 1.81 32.06 1.59
CA ARG A 440 1.49 32.41 2.99
C ARG A 440 1.93 33.81 3.41
N GLN A 441 3.14 34.23 3.03
CA GLN A 441 3.63 35.57 3.38
C GLN A 441 2.76 36.66 2.76
N GLU A 442 2.35 36.48 1.51
CA GLU A 442 1.51 37.44 0.79
C GLU A 442 0.08 37.45 1.34
N ILE A 443 -0.48 36.27 1.63
CA ILE A 443 -1.80 36.15 2.27
C ILE A 443 -1.78 36.87 3.63
N ARG A 444 -0.76 36.62 4.46
CA ARG A 444 -0.62 37.26 5.77
C ARG A 444 -0.48 38.77 5.66
N ARG A 445 0.32 39.26 4.69
CA ARG A 445 0.47 40.69 4.40
C ARG A 445 -0.87 41.35 4.07
N ARG A 446 -1.66 40.74 3.18
CA ARG A 446 -2.98 41.26 2.76
C ARG A 446 -4.00 41.21 3.91
N VAL A 447 -4.01 40.15 4.71
CA VAL A 447 -4.88 40.04 5.90
C VAL A 447 -4.60 41.17 6.90
N VAL A 448 -3.33 41.43 7.23
CA VAL A 448 -2.94 42.52 8.14
C VAL A 448 -3.37 43.88 7.57
N GLN A 449 -3.02 44.16 6.31
CA GLN A 449 -3.33 45.43 5.66
C GLN A 449 -4.83 45.75 5.70
N ARG A 450 -5.69 44.76 5.42
CA ARG A 450 -7.13 44.98 5.42
C ARG A 450 -7.78 45.03 6.80
N THR A 451 -7.21 44.30 7.77
CA THR A 451 -7.63 44.41 9.17
C THR A 451 -7.35 45.82 9.69
N GLU A 452 -6.20 46.40 9.34
CA GLU A 452 -5.84 47.79 9.68
C GLU A 452 -6.74 48.83 8.98
N GLN A 453 -7.26 48.53 7.79
CA GLN A 453 -8.20 49.37 7.05
C GLN A 453 -9.66 49.21 7.49
N GLY A 454 -9.96 48.26 8.39
CA GLY A 454 -11.32 47.96 8.85
C GLY A 454 -12.20 47.28 7.79
N GLU A 455 -11.61 46.77 6.71
CA GLU A 455 -12.33 46.15 5.59
C GLU A 455 -12.78 44.72 5.88
N ILE A 456 -12.12 44.05 6.84
CA ILE A 456 -12.48 42.68 7.21
C ILE A 456 -12.23 42.41 8.69
N GLU A 457 -13.08 41.55 9.27
CA GLU A 457 -12.92 41.06 10.65
C GLU A 457 -11.67 40.18 10.79
N SER A 458 -11.14 40.11 12.02
CA SER A 458 -10.02 39.22 12.34
C SER A 458 -10.40 37.76 12.07
N GLY A 459 -9.78 37.16 11.05
CA GLY A 459 -10.03 35.76 10.65
C GLY A 459 -10.55 35.55 9.23
N ALA A 460 -10.73 36.61 8.44
CA ALA A 460 -11.20 36.50 7.05
C ALA A 460 -10.14 36.06 6.01
N THR A 461 -9.26 35.14 6.39
CA THR A 461 -8.19 34.58 5.54
C THR A 461 -8.74 34.00 4.23
N ASN A 462 -9.93 33.39 4.27
CA ASN A 462 -10.57 32.78 3.09
C ASN A 462 -10.97 33.78 2.01
N VAL A 463 -11.31 35.02 2.38
CA VAL A 463 -11.63 36.08 1.42
C VAL A 463 -10.39 36.46 0.64
N VAL A 464 -9.28 36.72 1.35
CA VAL A 464 -7.97 37.03 0.77
C VAL A 464 -7.47 35.91 -0.14
N ILE A 465 -7.64 34.65 0.27
CA ILE A 465 -7.29 33.47 -0.54
C ILE A 465 -8.10 33.43 -1.84
N SER A 466 -9.41 33.73 -1.78
CA SER A 466 -10.30 33.72 -2.95
C SER A 466 -9.90 34.79 -3.97
N GLU A 467 -9.67 36.00 -3.51
CA GLU A 467 -9.26 37.12 -4.35
C GLU A 467 -7.89 36.89 -4.98
N LEU A 468 -6.90 36.44 -4.18
CA LEU A 468 -5.59 36.11 -4.71
C LEU A 468 -5.68 35.02 -5.79
N ALA A 469 -6.53 34.01 -5.59
CA ALA A 469 -6.75 32.98 -6.59
C ALA A 469 -7.38 33.56 -7.87
N GLU A 470 -8.40 34.42 -7.75
CA GLU A 470 -9.07 35.07 -8.89
C GLU A 470 -8.13 35.99 -9.68
N GLU A 471 -7.26 36.75 -9.00
CA GLU A 471 -6.23 37.57 -9.63
C GLU A 471 -5.30 36.72 -10.50
N LEU A 472 -4.80 35.61 -9.94
CA LEU A 472 -3.90 34.70 -10.66
C LEU A 472 -4.60 34.00 -11.82
N ILE A 473 -5.87 33.61 -11.65
CA ILE A 473 -6.69 33.00 -12.71
C ILE A 473 -6.91 34.00 -13.85
N THR A 474 -7.24 35.24 -13.51
CA THR A 474 -7.45 36.31 -14.50
C THR A 474 -6.17 36.59 -15.26
N TYR A 475 -5.04 36.72 -14.56
CA TYR A 475 -3.72 36.85 -15.18
C TYR A 475 -3.45 35.68 -16.14
N ALA A 476 -3.66 34.45 -15.69
CA ALA A 476 -3.39 33.24 -16.47
C ALA A 476 -4.25 33.15 -17.74
N ARG A 477 -5.54 33.49 -17.66
CA ARG A 477 -6.44 33.51 -18.83
C ARG A 477 -6.05 34.58 -19.84
N ASN A 478 -5.59 35.73 -19.37
CA ASN A 478 -5.16 36.82 -20.26
C ASN A 478 -3.83 36.53 -20.98
N HIS A 479 -3.05 35.55 -20.51
CA HIS A 479 -1.75 35.18 -21.07
C HIS A 479 -1.72 33.71 -21.53
N GLN A 480 -2.89 33.15 -21.85
CA GLN A 480 -3.01 31.76 -22.30
C GLN A 480 -2.45 31.54 -23.72
N ASP A 481 -2.30 32.60 -24.51
CA ASP A 481 -1.82 32.57 -25.90
C ASP A 481 -0.32 32.87 -26.08
N GLU A 482 0.43 33.11 -24.99
CA GLU A 482 1.89 33.41 -25.04
C GLU A 482 2.78 32.17 -24.78
N GLY A 483 2.22 30.96 -24.78
CA GLY A 483 2.89 29.72 -24.34
C GLY A 483 3.17 28.73 -25.45
#